data_AF-A0A660N5N1-F1
#
_entry.id   AF-A0A660N5N1-F1
#
_cell.length_a   1.000
_cell.length_b   1.000
_cell.length_c   1.000
_cell.angle_alpha   90.00
_cell.angle_beta   90.00
_cell.angle_gamma   90.00
#
_symmetry.space_group_name_H-M   'P 1'
#
loop_
_entity.id
_entity.type
_entity.pdbx_description
1 polymer ?
#
loop_
_entity_poly.entity_id
_entity_poly.type
_entity_poly.pdbx_seq_one_letter_code
_entity_poly.pdbx_strand_id
1 'polypeptide(L)' 'MSRKWTQEKLLGILAYRPFITVSDFDAADDGKRKCAIAAMREGLVKLEQRTGYFVVRLARQPENAYTRRRYGRMTAL' A
#
# COMPACT_ATOMS: atom_id res chain seq x y z
N MET A 1 -13.42 -19.30 -1.94
CA MET A 1 -14.00 -17.97 -1.61
C MET A 1 -12.95 -16.89 -1.75
N SER A 2 -12.83 -16.27 -2.93
CA SER A 2 -11.92 -15.14 -3.14
C SER A 2 -12.44 -13.94 -2.36
N ARG A 3 -11.80 -13.64 -1.22
CA ARG A 3 -12.08 -12.44 -0.43
C ARG A 3 -11.88 -11.22 -1.33
N LYS A 4 -12.96 -10.61 -1.81
CA LYS A 4 -12.93 -9.44 -2.70
C LYS A 4 -11.96 -8.41 -2.13
N TRP A 5 -11.04 -7.95 -2.96
CA TRP A 5 -10.21 -6.80 -2.66
C TRP A 5 -11.05 -5.54 -2.87
N THR A 6 -11.09 -4.68 -1.86
CA THR A 6 -11.76 -3.38 -1.92
C THR A 6 -10.77 -2.30 -1.54
N GLN A 7 -11.06 -1.07 -1.96
CA GLN A 7 -10.24 0.09 -1.62
C GLN A 7 -10.14 0.30 -0.10
N GLU A 8 -11.26 0.18 0.62
CA GLU A 8 -11.28 0.29 2.09
C GLU A 8 -10.36 -0.73 2.75
N LYS A 9 -10.35 -1.97 2.25
CA LYS A 9 -9.47 -3.03 2.76
C LYS A 9 -8.00 -2.72 2.49
N LEU A 10 -7.68 -2.19 1.30
CA LEU A 10 -6.33 -1.75 0.95
C LEU A 10 -5.85 -0.63 1.89
N LEU A 11 -6.68 0.41 2.06
CA LEU A 11 -6.38 1.55 2.94
C LEU A 11 -6.28 1.13 4.41
N GLY A 12 -7.16 0.25 4.88
CA GLY A 12 -7.11 -0.31 6.23
C GLY A 12 -5.81 -1.06 6.48
N ILE A 13 -5.34 -1.87 5.53
CA ILE A 13 -4.04 -2.54 5.65
C ILE A 13 -2.90 -1.52 5.66
N LEU A 14 -2.93 -0.51 4.79
CA LEU A 14 -1.89 0.51 4.72
C LEU A 14 -1.93 1.51 5.90
N ALA A 15 -3.04 1.59 6.64
CA ALA A 15 -3.08 2.33 7.88
C ALA A 15 -2.15 1.67 8.92
N TYR A 16 -2.15 0.34 9.00
CA TYR A 16 -1.29 -0.39 9.94
C TYR A 16 0.10 -0.72 9.39
N ARG A 17 0.24 -0.81 8.06
CA ARG A 17 1.51 -1.14 7.39
C ARG A 17 2.00 0.00 6.52
N PRO A 18 3.30 0.33 6.55
CA PRO A 18 3.84 1.44 5.76
C PRO A 18 3.72 1.21 4.24
N PHE A 19 3.70 -0.05 3.80
CA PHE A 19 3.52 -0.44 2.41
C PHE A 19 3.02 -1.87 2.27
N ILE A 20 2.52 -2.23 1.09
CA ILE A 20 2.34 -3.61 0.64
C ILE A 20 3.03 -3.83 -0.71
N THR A 21 3.43 -5.06 -0.98
CA THR A 21 3.90 -5.49 -2.31
C THR A 21 2.76 -6.16 -3.04
N VAL A 22 2.62 -5.86 -4.33
CA VAL A 22 1.67 -6.50 -5.23
C VAL A 22 2.45 -6.97 -6.44
N SER A 23 2.39 -8.28 -6.71
CA SER A 23 3.17 -8.88 -7.78
C SER A 23 2.50 -8.64 -9.13
N ASP A 24 3.31 -8.44 -10.18
CA ASP A 24 2.79 -8.28 -11.54
C ASP A 24 2.39 -9.61 -12.20
N PHE A 25 2.91 -10.72 -11.70
CA PHE A 25 2.72 -12.06 -12.29
C PHE A 25 1.74 -12.95 -11.51
N ASP A 26 1.35 -12.56 -10.30
CA ASP A 26 0.50 -13.39 -9.45
C ASP A 26 -1.00 -13.13 -9.72
N ALA A 27 -1.74 -14.18 -10.04
CA ALA A 27 -3.18 -14.08 -10.36
C ALA A 27 -4.05 -13.77 -9.13
N ALA A 28 -3.61 -14.13 -7.92
CA ALA A 28 -4.31 -13.75 -6.69
C ALA A 28 -4.15 -12.25 -6.38
N ASP A 29 -3.12 -11.61 -6.95
CA ASP A 29 -2.84 -10.18 -6.86
C ASP A 29 -3.53 -9.32 -7.94
N ASP A 30 -4.19 -9.90 -8.94
CA ASP A 30 -4.93 -9.14 -9.97
C ASP A 30 -5.98 -8.19 -9.34
N GLY A 31 -6.72 -8.70 -8.36
CA GLY A 31 -7.69 -7.90 -7.60
C GLY A 31 -7.03 -6.79 -6.78
N LYS A 32 -5.87 -7.07 -6.16
CA LYS A 32 -5.09 -6.05 -5.45
C LYS A 32 -4.62 -4.96 -6.39
N ARG A 33 -4.17 -5.34 -7.59
CA ARG A 33 -3.64 -4.42 -8.60
C ARG A 33 -4.70 -3.46 -9.10
N LYS A 34 -5.88 -3.98 -9.46
CA LYS A 34 -7.01 -3.13 -9.87
C LYS A 34 -7.38 -2.13 -8.77
N CYS A 35 -7.46 -2.57 -7.51
CA CYS A 35 -7.71 -1.67 -6.39
C CYS A 35 -6.59 -0.65 -6.15
N ALA A 36 -5.33 -1.06 -6.24
CA ALA A 36 -4.18 -0.18 -6.03
C ALA A 36 -4.09 0.91 -7.11
N ILE A 37 -4.37 0.56 -8.38
CA ILE A 37 -4.42 1.51 -9.49
C ILE A 37 -5.61 2.47 -9.33
N ALA A 38 -6.79 1.97 -8.93
CA ALA A 38 -7.94 2.83 -8.66
C ALA A 38 -7.65 3.84 -7.54
N ALA A 39 -7.13 3.37 -6.41
CA ALA A 39 -6.75 4.24 -5.29
C ALA A 39 -5.62 5.22 -5.64
N MET A 40 -4.71 4.86 -6.56
CA MET A 40 -3.68 5.76 -7.08
C MET A 40 -4.31 6.87 -7.91
N ARG A 41 -5.27 6.54 -8.78
CA ARG A 41 -6.01 7.52 -9.59
C ARG A 41 -6.77 8.53 -8.73
N GLU A 42 -7.25 8.11 -7.56
CA GLU A 42 -7.88 8.99 -6.57
C GLU A 42 -6.88 9.74 -5.68
N GLY A 43 -5.56 9.55 -5.87
CA GLY A 43 -4.51 10.22 -5.10
C GLY A 43 -4.38 9.72 -3.65
N LEU A 44 -4.99 8.58 -3.31
CA LEU A 44 -4.96 8.02 -1.95
C LEU A 44 -3.69 7.23 -1.68
N VAL A 45 -3.11 6.62 -2.73
CA VAL A 45 -1.88 5.82 -2.65
C VAL A 45 -0.88 6.22 -3.72
N LYS A 46 0.40 5.94 -3.46
CA LYS A 46 1.49 5.99 -4.42
C LYS A 46 1.90 4.57 -4.79
N LEU A 47 2.10 4.34 -6.08
CA LEU A 47 2.66 3.10 -6.61
C LEU A 47 4.13 3.33 -6.95
N GLU A 48 5.00 2.50 -6.42
CA GLU A 48 6.43 2.51 -6.71
C GLU A 48 6.75 1.22 -7.47
N GLN A 49 6.97 1.34 -8.78
CA GLN A 49 7.21 0.19 -9.64
C GLN A 49 8.62 -0.38 -9.41
N ARG A 50 8.71 -1.70 -9.26
CA ARG A 50 9.95 -2.47 -9.20
C ARG A 50 9.87 -3.59 -10.26
N THR A 51 10.99 -4.24 -10.53
CA THR A 51 11.01 -5.33 -11.52
C THR A 51 10.18 -6.51 -11.01
N GLY A 52 9.00 -6.72 -11.63
CA GLY A 52 8.12 -7.85 -11.36
C GLY A 52 7.10 -7.69 -10.22
N TYR A 53 7.11 -6.54 -9.55
CA TYR A 53 6.10 -6.17 -8.56
C TYR A 53 6.09 -4.65 -8.36
N PHE A 54 5.03 -4.11 -7.77
CA PHE A 54 5.01 -2.72 -7.33
C PHE A 54 4.66 -2.62 -5.86
N VAL A 55 5.20 -1.57 -5.24
CA VAL A 55 4.99 -1.26 -3.83
C VAL A 55 3.88 -0.22 -3.74
N VAL A 56 2.84 -0.51 -2.97
CA VAL A 56 1.73 0.41 -2.70
C VAL A 56 1.94 1.06 -1.35
N ARG A 57 1.87 2.39 -1.29
CA ARG A 57 2.04 3.22 -0.08
C ARG A 57 0.90 4.22 0.01
N LEU A 58 0.49 4.62 1.22
CA LEU A 58 -0.42 5.77 1.35
C LEU A 58 0.25 7.05 0.84
N ALA A 59 -0.49 7.87 0.10
CA ALA A 59 0.02 9.13 -0.42
C ALA A 59 0.36 10.13 0.70
N ARG A 60 -0.45 10.12 1.75
CA ARG A 60 -0.20 10.80 3.03
C ARG A 60 -0.23 9.74 4.12
N GLN A 61 0.92 9.36 4.66
CA GLN A 61 0.93 8.46 5.80
C GLN A 61 0.35 9.21 7.02
N PRO A 62 -0.69 8.68 7.68
CA PRO A 62 -1.02 9.16 9.01
C PRO A 62 0.20 8.90 9.91
N GLU A 63 0.49 9.82 10.84
CA GLU A 63 1.51 9.62 11.88
C GLU A 63 1.08 8.51 12.84
N ASN A 64 1.09 7.27 12.35
CA ASN A 64 0.66 6.13 13.14
C ASN A 64 1.78 5.69 14.08
N ALA A 65 1.38 5.14 15.22
CA ALA A 65 2.28 4.70 16.29
C ALA A 65 3.36 3.71 15.81
N TYR A 66 3.10 2.95 14.75
CA TYR A 66 4.08 2.05 14.12
C TYR A 66 5.21 2.81 13.39
N THR A 67 4.89 3.90 12.68
CA THR A 67 5.87 4.79 12.04
C THR A 67 6.71 5.51 13.10
N ARG A 68 6.10 5.96 14.21
CA ARG A 68 6.84 6.52 15.36
C ARG A 68 7.83 5.53 15.97
N ARG A 69 7.44 4.27 16.17
CA ARG A 69 8.33 3.26 16.80
C ARG A 69 9.51 2.84 15.92
N ARG A 70 9.34 2.74 14.59
CA ARG A 70 10.39 2.22 13.69
C ARG A 70 11.15 3.30 12.93
N TYR A 71 10.48 4.37 12.52
CA TYR A 71 11.04 5.48 11.72
C TYR A 71 11.14 6.80 12.48
N GLY A 72 10.63 6.91 13.72
CA GLY A 72 10.87 8.09 14.58
C GLY A 72 12.34 8.32 14.95
N ARG A 73 13.23 7.36 14.63
CA ARG A 73 14.69 7.54 14.67
C ARG A 73 15.30 8.07 13.36
N MET A 74 14.53 8.16 12.28
CA MET A 74 15.01 8.50 10.94
C MET A 74 14.60 9.92 10.48
N THR A 75 13.94 10.68 11.37
CA THR A 75 13.69 12.13 11.24
C THR A 75 14.33 12.84 12.43
N ALA A 76 15.64 12.65 12.56
CA ALA A 76 16.51 13.44 13.43
C ALA A 76 17.84 13.65 12.69
N LEU A 77 17.77 14.27 11.51
CA LEU A 77 18.86 14.95 10.82
C LEU A 77 18.27 16.15 10.10
#